data_AF-A0A8T4WN20-F1
#
_entry.id   AF-A0A8T4WN20-F1
#
_cell.length_a   1.000
_cell.length_b   1.000
_cell.length_c   1.000
_cell.angle_alpha   90.00
_cell.angle_beta   90.00
_cell.angle_gamma   90.00
#
_symmetry.space_group_name_H-M   'P 1'
#
loop_
_entity.id
_entity.type
_entity.pdbx_description
1 polymer ?
#
loop_
_entity_poly.entity_id
_entity_poly.type
_entity_poly.pdbx_seq_one_letter_code
_entity_poly.pdbx_strand_id
1 'polypeptide(L)' 'MQLASDYYFIAMGLIVAGIVLMLLGILWRARTRQEDSEVKSKGIILLGPIPIVWGFGEKGKIIVVILFVCVILFYLLIML' A
#
# COMPACT_ATOMS: atom_id res chain seq x y z
N MET A 1 7.90 -12.09 32.68
CA MET A 1 8.82 -11.64 31.61
C MET A 1 8.82 -12.56 30.38
N GLN A 2 8.52 -13.88 30.49
CA GLN A 2 8.44 -14.80 29.32
C GLN A 2 7.26 -14.56 28.38
N LEU A 3 6.11 -14.08 28.87
CA LEU A 3 4.97 -13.81 27.99
C LEU A 3 5.27 -12.72 26.94
N ALA A 4 6.08 -11.71 27.28
CA ALA A 4 6.43 -10.64 26.36
C ALA A 4 7.34 -11.10 25.21
N SER A 5 8.19 -12.10 25.43
CA SER A 5 9.04 -12.66 24.37
C SER A 5 8.23 -13.44 23.34
N ASP A 6 7.19 -14.16 23.77
CA ASP A 6 6.39 -15.00 22.86
C ASP A 6 5.55 -14.15 21.90
N TYR A 7 4.97 -13.04 22.37
CA TYR A 7 4.24 -12.10 21.51
C TYR A 7 5.15 -11.36 20.52
N TYR A 8 6.40 -11.10 20.89
CA TYR A 8 7.37 -10.45 20.01
C TYR A 8 7.66 -11.29 18.76
N PHE A 9 7.86 -12.61 18.93
CA PHE A 9 8.10 -13.51 17.79
C PHE A 9 6.89 -13.61 16.87
N ILE A 10 5.68 -13.66 17.44
CA ILE A 10 4.43 -13.69 16.66
C ILE A 10 4.25 -12.38 15.88
N ALA A 11 4.48 -11.23 16.52
CA ALA A 11 4.38 -9.92 15.88
C ALA A 11 5.39 -9.77 14.73
N MET A 12 6.65 -10.17 14.96
CA MET A 12 7.69 -10.14 13.94
C MET A 12 7.34 -11.04 12.75
N GLY A 13 6.82 -12.25 13.02
CA GLY A 13 6.34 -13.17 11.99
C GLY A 13 5.22 -12.57 11.14
N LEU A 14 4.26 -11.90 11.78
CA LEU A 14 3.14 -11.26 11.09
C LEU A 14 3.59 -10.11 10.18
N ILE A 15 4.52 -9.27 10.67
CA ILE A 15 5.07 -8.14 9.90
C ILE A 15 5.84 -8.65 8.68
N VAL A 16 6.71 -9.64 8.86
CA VAL A 16 7.49 -10.21 7.77
C VAL A 16 6.57 -10.86 6.73
N ALA A 17 5.57 -11.62 7.17
CA ALA A 17 4.58 -12.22 6.28
C ALA A 17 3.81 -11.17 5.47
N GLY A 18 3.39 -10.07 6.11
CA GLY A 18 2.71 -8.95 5.45
C GLY A 18 3.58 -8.29 4.37
N ILE A 19 4.86 -8.04 4.66
CA ILE A 19 5.82 -7.47 3.70
C ILE A 19 6.00 -8.42 2.51
N VAL A 20 6.18 -9.73 2.76
CA VAL A 20 6.34 -10.72 1.69
C VAL A 20 5.10 -10.78 0.79
N LEU A 21 3.90 -10.84 1.36
CA LEU A 21 2.65 -10.82 0.59
C LEU A 21 2.48 -9.55 -0.23
N MET A 22 2.85 -8.39 0.33
CA MET A 22 2.81 -7.11 -0.39
C MET A 22 3.75 -7.12 -1.59
N LEU A 23 4.99 -7.58 -1.42
CA LEU A 23 5.98 -7.68 -2.49
C LEU A 23 5.50 -8.64 -3.59
N LEU A 24 4.94 -9.80 -3.22
CA LEU A 24 4.37 -10.75 -4.17
C LEU A 24 3.19 -10.14 -4.95
N GLY A 25 2.33 -9.38 -4.30
CA GLY A 25 1.24 -8.67 -4.96
C GLY A 25 1.73 -7.63 -5.98
N ILE A 26 2.81 -6.92 -5.66
CA ILE A 26 3.45 -5.95 -6.57
C ILE A 26 4.10 -6.67 -7.75
N LEU A 27 4.85 -7.73 -7.50
CA LEU A 27 5.52 -8.55 -8.53
C LEU A 27 4.54 -9.20 -9.49
N TRP A 28 3.45 -9.78 -8.97
CA TRP A 28 2.41 -10.38 -9.80
C TRP A 28 1.78 -9.34 -10.71
N ARG A 29 1.43 -8.16 -10.15
CA ARG A 29 0.80 -7.08 -10.93
C ARG A 29 1.75 -6.40 -11.93
N ALA A 30 3.05 -6.39 -11.65
CA ALA A 30 4.06 -5.90 -12.59
C ALA A 30 4.21 -6.85 -13.79
N ARG A 31 4.06 -8.17 -13.59
CA ARG A 31 4.22 -9.18 -14.64
C ARG A 31 3.05 -9.24 -15.62
N THR A 32 1.83 -8.86 -15.20
CA THR A 32 0.62 -8.92 -16.05
C THR A 32 0.48 -7.76 -17.04
N ARG A 33 1.43 -6.82 -17.09
CA ARG A 33 1.19 -5.47 -17.67
C ARG A 33 2.20 -5.05 -18.72
N GLN A 34 2.67 -6.01 -19.50
CA GLN A 34 3.55 -5.77 -20.64
C GLN A 34 2.74 -5.58 -21.93
N GLU A 35 1.62 -4.84 -21.89
CA GLU A 35 0.88 -4.44 -23.09
C GLU A 35 0.13 -3.11 -22.81
N ASP A 36 0.17 -2.22 -23.79
CA ASP A 36 -0.52 -0.92 -23.92
C ASP A 36 0.05 0.31 -23.18
N SER A 37 0.99 0.93 -23.88
CA SER A 37 1.39 2.33 -23.76
C SER A 37 0.37 3.27 -24.43
N GLU A 38 -0.76 3.55 -23.77
CA GLU A 38 -1.64 4.67 -24.13
C GLU A 38 -1.52 5.81 -23.10
N VAL A 39 -1.19 7.01 -23.58
CA VAL A 39 -1.04 8.23 -22.78
C VAL A 39 -2.43 8.71 -22.31
N LYS A 40 -2.89 8.23 -21.15
CA LYS A 40 -4.10 8.73 -20.49
C LYS A 40 -3.79 10.01 -19.70
N SER A 41 -4.59 11.06 -19.92
CA SER A 41 -4.62 12.29 -19.11
C SER A 41 -4.81 11.94 -17.62
N LYS A 42 -3.93 12.41 -16.74
CA LYS A 42 -3.91 12.11 -15.29
C LYS A 42 -4.16 13.39 -14.51
N GLY A 43 -5.03 13.36 -13.50
CA GLY A 43 -5.34 14.52 -12.67
C GLY A 43 -5.91 14.16 -11.30
N ILE A 44 -5.66 15.04 -10.32
CA ILE A 44 -6.23 14.98 -8.97
C ILE A 44 -6.97 16.30 -8.75
N ILE A 45 -8.28 16.24 -8.52
CA ILE A 45 -9.07 17.40 -8.11
C ILE A 45 -9.42 17.24 -6.63
N LEU A 46 -9.15 18.27 -5.84
CA LEU A 46 -9.57 18.36 -4.44
C LEU A 46 -10.92 19.08 -4.38
N LEU A 47 -12.01 18.33 -4.18
CA LEU A 47 -13.32 18.91 -3.86
C LEU A 47 -13.43 19.00 -2.33
N GLY A 48 -12.96 20.12 -1.78
CA GLY A 48 -12.82 20.25 -0.34
C GLY A 48 -11.85 19.19 0.23
N PRO A 49 -12.14 18.56 1.37
CA PRO A 49 -11.26 17.54 1.96
C PRO A 49 -11.28 16.19 1.23
N ILE A 50 -12.11 16.03 0.17
CA ILE A 50 -12.27 14.77 -0.54
C ILE A 50 -11.49 14.83 -1.87
N PRO A 51 -10.36 14.10 -1.98
CA PRO A 51 -9.61 14.02 -3.23
C PRO A 51 -10.30 13.09 -4.24
N ILE A 52 -10.58 13.59 -5.44
CA ILE A 52 -11.04 12.80 -6.59
C ILE A 52 -9.86 12.60 -7.54
N VAL A 53 -9.43 11.34 -7.67
CA VAL A 53 -8.28 10.93 -8.47
C VAL A 53 -8.78 10.22 -9.73
N TRP A 54 -8.46 10.72 -10.94
CA TRP A 54 -8.82 10.05 -12.20
C TRP A 54 -7.66 9.96 -13.18
N GLY A 55 -7.80 9.06 -14.17
CA GLY A 55 -6.89 9.00 -15.31
C GLY A 55 -5.53 8.37 -15.01
N PHE A 56 -5.16 8.28 -13.73
CA PHE A 56 -4.18 7.32 -13.30
C PHE A 56 -4.80 5.93 -13.45
N GLY A 57 -4.35 5.17 -14.44
CA GLY A 57 -4.67 3.74 -14.57
C GLY A 57 -4.26 2.96 -13.32
N GLU A 58 -4.17 1.64 -13.40
CA GLU A 58 -3.90 0.81 -12.20
C GLU A 58 -2.64 1.23 -11.40
N LYS A 59 -1.66 1.86 -12.05
CA LYS A 59 -0.48 2.45 -11.38
C LYS A 59 -0.84 3.52 -10.35
N GLY A 60 -1.85 4.37 -10.58
CA GLY A 60 -2.31 5.35 -9.59
C GLY A 60 -3.07 4.72 -8.45
N LYS A 61 -3.87 3.69 -8.73
CA LYS A 61 -4.56 2.94 -7.67
C LYS A 61 -3.56 2.27 -6.73
N ILE A 62 -2.46 1.72 -7.25
CA ILE A 62 -1.37 1.15 -6.43
C ILE A 62 -0.70 2.24 -5.59
N ILE A 63 -0.38 3.40 -6.17
CA ILE A 63 0.22 4.53 -5.43
C ILE A 63 -0.71 5.00 -4.31
N VAL A 64 -2.01 5.11 -4.58
CA VAL A 64 -3.02 5.50 -3.57
C VAL A 64 -3.14 4.45 -2.47
N VAL A 65 -3.11 3.16 -2.80
CA VAL A 65 -3.12 2.07 -1.81
C VAL A 65 -1.85 2.09 -0.95
N ILE A 66 -0.68 2.27 -1.55
CA ILE A 66 0.59 2.39 -0.82
C ILE A 66 0.54 3.61 0.11
N LEU A 67 0.12 4.76 -0.41
CA LEU A 67 0.00 5.99 0.37
C LEU A 67 -0.96 5.79 1.57
N PHE A 68 -2.11 5.16 1.34
CA PHE A 68 -3.10 4.86 2.37
C PHE A 68 -2.55 3.92 3.45
N VAL A 69 -1.84 2.86 3.05
CA VAL A 69 -1.17 1.93 3.97
C VAL A 69 -0.10 2.66 4.79
N CYS A 70 0.71 3.52 4.17
CA CYS A 70 1.71 4.33 4.88
C CYS A 70 1.07 5.26 5.91
N VAL A 71 -0.06 5.91 5.58
CA VAL A 71 -0.78 6.78 6.52
C VAL A 71 -1.33 5.99 7.71
N ILE A 72 -1.90 4.79 7.48
CA ILE A 72 -2.39 3.93 8.57
C ILE A 72 -1.26 3.48 9.47
N LEU A 73 -0.14 3.03 8.90
CA LEU A 73 1.03 2.61 9.68
C LEU A 73 1.60 3.78 10.51
N PHE A 74 1.67 4.97 9.93
CA PHE A 74 2.11 6.17 10.64
C PHE A 74 1.17 6.56 11.78
N TYR A 75 -0.15 6.49 11.54
CA TYR A 75 -1.16 6.74 12.57
C TYR A 75 -1.06 5.73 13.72
N LEU A 76 -0.91 4.44 13.40
CA LEU A 76 -0.69 3.39 14.40
C LEU A 76 0.58 3.62 15.21
N LEU A 77 1.68 4.06 14.58
CA LEU A 77 2.94 4.33 15.25
C LEU A 77 2.88 5.54 16.19
N ILE A 78 2.07 6.54 15.90
CA ILE A 78 1.84 7.70 16.78
C ILE A 78 0.90 7.35 17.95
N MET A 79 -0.06 6.44 17.71
CA MET A 79 -1.08 6.09 18.70
C MET A 79 -0.63 4.96 19.66
N LEU A 80 0.34 4.14 19.25
CA LEU A 80 0.98 3.11 20.06
C LEU A 80 2.09 3.71 20.94
#